data_AF-A0A2P5NGL4-F1
#
_entry.id   AF-A0A2P5NGL4-F1
#
_cell.length_a   1.000
_cell.length_b   1.000
_cell.length_c   1.000
_cell.angle_alpha   90.00
_cell.angle_beta   90.00
_cell.angle_gamma   90.00
#
_symmetry.space_group_name_H-M   'P 1'
#
loop_
_entity.id
_entity.type
_entity.pdbx_description
1 polymer ?
#
loop_
_entity_poly.entity_id
_entity_poly.type
_entity_poly.pdbx_seq_one_letter_code
_entity_poly.pdbx_strand_id
1 'polypeptide(L)'
;MNVSDAVIESAIARPTALAALGSNWRALLDAESFNHEACAHALLDVLQRHLPNGVVTIRGISPLTALLCEQLAALPYRVAIDPLDNPTRRRQFCGMPLQRGSVGEAALKVFAKDDGEVAGACVFGIASADVQQAYALALARHRRELAERLNALLAGDAPVVIFVAKLAYYNQLRMSASLRRQGFRTVAITFNPDLREHKSGYFDDVLATDLLSFSLWLQGARGVVLHTQGWLFRYHIPVLIDAFLPDDGQQIVELMDLNSFFLPPDALPQLLPHMRQTWGDDVAALQQVQMACEQYLVHHADGIVYQGCRRIMDLLGGTGRPSRWLQFLCYPLPEFYVATDPERPVPQRPRLVFAGGIPPVNAKHPAALFSDAQLLDTVETIVGQGFALDVYNNPLKMAEEDYVDVYADHLALAERYPNYRFLKGELPGRIAQIISDYDLGLIVYDYADTLLVGAEHFKTLIPSKLFMYLEAGLPVLVSHRAEATAEFVERHGCGLAISAEQLRDLPNVLQGLDWLALRKGVLAARERLSMDSQVQRLIGFYRLCGQPHKQATTDLPHQLSC
;
A
#
# COMPACT_ATOMS: atom_id res chain seq x y z
N MET A 1 -26.65 -12.55 21.33
CA MET A 1 -25.21 -12.33 21.15
C MET A 1 -24.66 -13.64 20.59
N ASN A 2 -24.16 -13.63 19.36
CA ASN A 2 -23.62 -14.84 18.75
C ASN A 2 -22.32 -15.22 19.50
N VAL A 3 -21.92 -16.49 19.55
CA VAL A 3 -20.71 -16.90 20.29
C VAL A 3 -19.46 -16.12 19.81
N SER A 4 -19.43 -15.73 18.54
CA SER A 4 -18.39 -14.85 18.00
C SER A 4 -18.37 -13.46 18.64
N ASP A 5 -19.52 -12.88 18.95
CA ASP A 5 -19.62 -11.53 19.51
C ASP A 5 -19.06 -11.48 20.93
N ALA A 6 -19.38 -12.49 21.75
CA ALA A 6 -18.88 -12.56 23.12
C ALA A 6 -17.36 -12.77 23.15
N VAL A 7 -16.83 -13.61 22.25
CA VAL A 7 -15.38 -13.79 22.10
C VAL A 7 -14.72 -12.48 21.69
N ILE A 8 -15.26 -11.78 20.69
CA ILE A 8 -14.73 -10.48 20.25
C ILE A 8 -14.79 -9.44 21.37
N GLU A 9 -15.89 -9.37 22.13
CA GLU A 9 -16.02 -8.40 23.22
C GLU A 9 -15.06 -8.68 24.37
N SER A 10 -14.92 -9.95 24.75
CA SER A 10 -13.91 -10.38 25.74
C SER A 10 -12.49 -10.13 25.25
N ALA A 11 -12.33 -9.96 23.94
CA ALA A 11 -11.04 -9.84 23.31
C ALA A 11 -10.46 -8.41 23.30
N ILE A 12 -11.30 -7.42 23.59
CA ILE A 12 -10.91 -6.00 23.50
C ILE A 12 -10.01 -5.65 24.68
N ALA A 13 -8.79 -5.23 24.39
CA ALA A 13 -7.83 -4.74 25.37
C ALA A 13 -7.92 -3.21 25.56
N ARG A 14 -8.18 -2.47 24.48
CA ARG A 14 -8.13 -0.99 24.48
C ARG A 14 -9.44 -0.36 23.98
N PRO A 15 -10.45 -0.14 24.85
CA PRO A 15 -11.74 0.41 24.45
C PRO A 15 -11.68 1.79 23.77
N THR A 16 -10.65 2.59 24.07
CA THR A 16 -10.41 3.90 23.44
C THR A 16 -10.17 3.80 21.94
N ALA A 17 -9.55 2.73 21.46
CA ALA A 17 -9.36 2.47 20.04
C ALA A 17 -10.71 2.29 19.33
N LEU A 18 -11.63 1.53 19.94
CA LEU A 18 -12.97 1.33 19.38
C LEU A 18 -13.80 2.61 19.39
N ALA A 19 -13.62 3.48 20.38
CA ALA A 19 -14.27 4.78 20.39
C ALA A 19 -13.87 5.64 19.18
N ALA A 20 -12.59 5.60 18.76
CA ALA A 20 -12.12 6.31 17.57
C ALA A 20 -12.71 5.76 16.25
N LEU A 21 -13.07 4.48 16.21
CA LEU A 21 -13.74 3.83 15.08
C LEU A 21 -15.25 4.12 15.02
N GLY A 22 -15.83 4.65 16.10
CA GLY A 22 -17.26 4.92 16.22
C GLY A 22 -18.13 3.66 16.32
N SER A 23 -19.45 3.82 16.25
CA SER A 23 -20.41 2.71 16.40
C SER A 23 -20.29 1.62 15.31
N ASN A 24 -19.68 1.95 14.18
CA ASN A 24 -19.57 1.08 13.00
C ASN A 24 -18.29 0.23 12.98
N TRP A 25 -17.52 0.19 14.06
CA TRP A 25 -16.25 -0.55 14.11
C TRP A 25 -16.40 -2.04 13.76
N ARG A 26 -17.54 -2.66 14.10
CA ARG A 26 -17.82 -4.06 13.73
C ARG A 26 -17.92 -4.26 12.22
N ALA A 27 -18.63 -3.37 11.53
CA ALA A 27 -18.73 -3.44 10.07
C ALA A 27 -17.36 -3.27 9.39
N LEU A 28 -16.49 -2.43 9.96
CA LEU A 28 -15.11 -2.28 9.49
C LEU A 28 -14.30 -3.55 9.73
N LEU A 29 -14.40 -4.15 10.92
CA LEU A 29 -13.74 -5.43 11.22
C LEU A 29 -14.23 -6.52 10.27
N ASP A 30 -15.55 -6.68 10.10
CA ASP A 30 -16.16 -7.68 9.23
C ASP A 30 -15.75 -7.52 7.76
N ALA A 31 -15.56 -6.28 7.30
CA ALA A 31 -15.07 -5.98 5.96
C ALA A 31 -13.63 -6.46 5.72
N GLU A 32 -12.82 -6.56 6.79
CA GLU A 32 -11.41 -6.98 6.76
C GLU A 32 -11.20 -8.41 7.27
N SER A 33 -12.27 -9.12 7.67
CA SER A 33 -12.23 -10.42 8.35
C SER A 33 -12.59 -11.62 7.46
N PHE A 34 -12.67 -11.43 6.14
CA PHE A 34 -12.91 -12.54 5.22
C PHE A 34 -11.61 -13.28 4.86
N ASN A 35 -11.51 -14.54 5.26
CA ASN A 35 -10.33 -15.37 4.99
C ASN A 35 -10.46 -16.07 3.65
N HIS A 36 -9.82 -15.50 2.62
CA HIS A 36 -9.91 -16.00 1.25
C HIS A 36 -9.32 -17.42 1.11
N GLU A 37 -8.24 -17.74 1.83
CA GLU A 37 -7.59 -19.07 1.76
C GLU A 37 -8.44 -20.16 2.41
N ALA A 38 -8.97 -19.91 3.61
CA ALA A 38 -9.89 -20.83 4.26
C ALA A 38 -11.18 -21.04 3.44
N CYS A 39 -11.68 -19.99 2.78
CA CYS A 39 -12.85 -20.10 1.90
C CYS A 39 -12.53 -20.89 0.63
N ALA A 40 -11.36 -20.69 0.02
CA ALA A 40 -10.90 -21.48 -1.13
C ALA A 40 -10.84 -22.97 -0.79
N HIS A 41 -10.20 -23.33 0.33
CA HIS A 41 -10.15 -24.71 0.82
C HIS A 41 -11.54 -25.30 1.08
N ALA A 42 -12.42 -24.54 1.74
CA ALA A 42 -13.78 -25.00 2.01
C ALA A 42 -14.58 -25.28 0.74
N LEU A 43 -14.49 -24.39 -0.25
CA LEU A 43 -15.13 -24.59 -1.55
C LEU A 43 -14.56 -25.81 -2.27
N LEU A 44 -13.24 -26.01 -2.21
CA LEU A 44 -12.59 -27.17 -2.80
C LEU A 44 -13.00 -28.49 -2.14
N ASP A 45 -13.05 -28.54 -0.81
CA ASP A 45 -13.49 -29.70 -0.03
C ASP A 45 -14.94 -30.09 -0.35
N VAL A 46 -15.82 -29.09 -0.52
CA VAL A 46 -17.21 -29.30 -0.93
C VAL A 46 -17.27 -29.78 -2.38
N LEU A 47 -16.52 -29.12 -3.28
CA LEU A 47 -16.47 -29.47 -4.69
C LEU A 47 -16.01 -30.91 -4.89
N GLN A 48 -14.93 -31.35 -4.23
CA GLN A 48 -14.41 -32.71 -4.37
C GLN A 48 -15.39 -33.79 -3.86
N ARG A 49 -16.21 -33.48 -2.86
CA ARG A 49 -17.24 -34.40 -2.35
C ARG A 49 -18.39 -34.59 -3.34
N HIS A 50 -18.80 -33.52 -4.01
CA HIS A 50 -19.98 -33.53 -4.87
C HIS A 50 -19.67 -33.69 -6.37
N LEU A 51 -18.47 -33.31 -6.79
CA LEU A 51 -17.97 -33.37 -8.16
C LEU A 51 -16.49 -33.77 -8.15
N PRO A 52 -16.14 -35.06 -8.08
CA PRO A 52 -14.74 -35.50 -7.97
C PRO A 52 -13.92 -35.26 -9.25
N ASN A 53 -14.57 -35.08 -10.40
CA ASN A 53 -13.98 -34.68 -11.67
C ASN A 53 -15.01 -33.91 -12.50
N GLY A 54 -14.57 -33.12 -13.48
CA GLY A 54 -15.48 -32.44 -14.40
C GLY A 54 -15.05 -31.03 -14.79
N VAL A 55 -16.03 -30.21 -15.18
CA VAL A 55 -15.83 -28.81 -15.55
C VAL A 55 -16.30 -27.93 -14.40
N VAL A 56 -15.46 -27.00 -13.95
CA VAL A 56 -15.79 -26.00 -12.94
C VAL A 56 -15.87 -24.66 -13.61
N THR A 57 -17.03 -24.01 -13.55
CA THR A 57 -17.19 -22.65 -14.03
C THR A 57 -17.14 -21.68 -12.86
N ILE A 58 -16.14 -20.80 -12.84
CA ILE A 58 -16.00 -19.74 -11.85
C ILE A 58 -16.57 -18.46 -12.42
N ARG A 59 -17.48 -17.82 -11.68
CA ARG A 59 -18.05 -16.51 -12.03
C ARG A 59 -17.42 -15.43 -11.17
N GLY A 60 -16.96 -14.35 -11.82
CA GLY A 60 -16.34 -13.21 -11.18
C GLY A 60 -14.83 -13.37 -10.92
N ILE A 61 -14.18 -12.25 -10.58
CA ILE A 61 -12.75 -12.18 -10.26
C ILE A 61 -12.57 -11.50 -8.89
N SER A 62 -11.90 -12.19 -7.99
CA SER A 62 -11.53 -11.75 -6.63
C SER A 62 -10.25 -12.47 -6.20
N PRO A 63 -9.61 -12.06 -5.09
CA PRO A 63 -8.51 -12.84 -4.52
C PRO A 63 -8.91 -14.31 -4.22
N LEU A 64 -10.17 -14.56 -3.85
CA LEU A 64 -10.70 -15.91 -3.63
C LEU A 64 -10.70 -16.72 -4.93
N THR A 65 -11.17 -16.14 -6.03
CA THR A 65 -11.22 -16.87 -7.31
C THR A 65 -9.84 -17.11 -7.89
N ALA A 66 -8.88 -16.19 -7.68
CA ALA A 66 -7.49 -16.38 -8.07
C ALA A 66 -6.88 -17.59 -7.33
N LEU A 67 -7.05 -17.65 -6.01
CA LEU A 67 -6.63 -18.79 -5.18
C LEU A 67 -7.31 -20.10 -5.61
N LEU A 68 -8.63 -20.06 -5.88
CA LEU A 68 -9.36 -21.24 -6.37
C LEU A 68 -8.82 -21.73 -7.71
N CYS A 69 -8.57 -20.83 -8.67
CA CYS A 69 -8.00 -21.21 -9.97
C CYS A 69 -6.64 -21.89 -9.82
N GLU A 70 -5.76 -21.36 -8.95
CA GLU A 70 -4.45 -21.96 -8.66
C GLU A 70 -4.59 -23.37 -8.07
N GLN A 71 -5.46 -23.54 -7.08
CA GLN A 71 -5.69 -24.83 -6.43
C GLN A 71 -6.33 -25.86 -7.37
N LEU A 72 -7.29 -25.43 -8.19
CA LEU A 72 -7.97 -26.29 -9.16
C LEU A 72 -7.05 -26.70 -10.32
N ALA A 73 -6.04 -25.90 -10.67
CA ALA A 73 -5.08 -26.23 -11.73
C ALA A 73 -4.23 -27.48 -11.40
N ALA A 74 -4.08 -27.82 -10.11
CA ALA A 74 -3.39 -29.03 -9.66
C ALA A 74 -4.29 -30.28 -9.64
N LEU A 75 -5.57 -30.16 -10.01
CA LEU A 75 -6.60 -31.18 -9.86
C LEU A 75 -7.21 -31.55 -11.22
N PRO A 76 -7.92 -32.69 -11.36
CA PRO A 76 -8.46 -33.17 -12.64
C PRO A 76 -9.72 -32.42 -13.08
N TYR A 77 -9.76 -31.09 -12.90
CA TYR A 77 -10.84 -30.22 -13.31
C TYR A 77 -10.48 -29.44 -14.57
N ARG A 78 -11.47 -29.22 -15.44
CA ARG A 78 -11.39 -28.19 -16.48
C ARG A 78 -11.99 -26.92 -15.92
N VAL A 79 -11.18 -25.89 -15.72
CA VAL A 79 -11.67 -24.60 -15.19
C VAL A 79 -12.09 -23.70 -16.36
N ALA A 80 -13.32 -23.22 -16.33
CA ALA A 80 -13.83 -22.16 -17.19
C ALA A 80 -14.09 -20.91 -16.34
N ILE A 81 -13.70 -19.74 -16.82
CA ILE A 81 -14.05 -18.47 -16.19
C ILE A 81 -15.17 -17.85 -17.01
N ASP A 82 -16.33 -17.63 -16.39
CA ASP A 82 -17.48 -17.00 -17.04
C ASP A 82 -17.28 -15.47 -17.03
N PRO A 83 -17.12 -14.83 -18.20
CA PRO A 83 -16.94 -13.39 -18.28
C PRO A 83 -18.26 -12.60 -18.11
N LEU A 84 -19.43 -13.25 -18.07
CA LEU A 84 -20.73 -12.58 -18.18
C LEU A 84 -21.14 -11.71 -16.99
N ASP A 85 -20.43 -11.74 -15.86
CA ASP A 85 -20.61 -10.80 -14.74
C ASP A 85 -19.61 -9.63 -14.74
N ASN A 86 -18.96 -9.37 -15.88
CA ASN A 86 -17.87 -8.40 -15.98
C ASN A 86 -18.16 -7.20 -16.89
N PRO A 87 -19.02 -6.24 -16.50
CA PRO A 87 -19.04 -4.94 -17.15
C PRO A 87 -17.86 -4.04 -16.73
N THR A 88 -17.01 -4.45 -15.78
CA THR A 88 -15.84 -3.65 -15.37
C THR A 88 -14.60 -4.51 -15.12
N ARG A 89 -13.78 -4.69 -16.17
CA ARG A 89 -12.39 -5.13 -16.04
C ARG A 89 -11.66 -4.24 -15.03
N ARG A 90 -11.51 -4.66 -13.77
CA ARG A 90 -10.59 -4.03 -12.81
C ARG A 90 -10.07 -5.02 -11.77
N ARG A 91 -8.76 -5.26 -11.83
CA ARG A 91 -7.93 -5.42 -10.62
C ARG A 91 -7.84 -4.04 -9.93
N GLN A 92 -7.74 -4.10 -8.61
CA GLN A 92 -7.94 -2.99 -7.67
C GLN A 92 -7.03 -1.78 -7.97
N PHE A 93 -7.61 -0.58 -7.94
CA PHE A 93 -6.85 0.67 -7.94
C PHE A 93 -6.98 1.35 -6.57
N CYS A 94 -5.86 1.78 -5.98
CA CYS A 94 -5.76 2.55 -4.73
C CYS A 94 -6.47 1.97 -3.50
N GLY A 95 -6.33 0.67 -3.24
CA GLY A 95 -6.71 0.11 -1.94
C GLY A 95 -8.20 0.18 -1.61
N MET A 96 -9.04 0.64 -2.52
CA MET A 96 -10.48 0.63 -2.37
C MET A 96 -10.96 -0.81 -2.30
N PRO A 97 -11.65 -1.20 -1.22
CA PRO A 97 -12.45 -2.40 -1.37
C PRO A 97 -13.49 -2.02 -2.44
N LEU A 98 -13.86 -2.95 -3.32
CA LEU A 98 -15.26 -2.89 -3.72
C LEU A 98 -15.99 -2.83 -2.39
N GLN A 99 -16.72 -1.75 -2.10
CA GLN A 99 -17.76 -1.85 -1.08
C GLN A 99 -18.43 -3.19 -1.34
N ARG A 100 -18.76 -3.94 -0.28
CA ARG A 100 -19.82 -4.93 -0.38
C ARG A 100 -21.09 -4.18 -0.77
N GLY A 101 -21.14 -3.66 -2.00
CA GLY A 101 -22.36 -3.20 -2.61
C GLY A 101 -23.26 -4.41 -2.68
N SER A 102 -24.54 -4.15 -2.78
CA SER A 102 -25.56 -5.16 -3.04
C SER A 102 -25.20 -6.15 -4.15
N VAL A 103 -24.21 -5.87 -5.03
CA VAL A 103 -23.65 -6.78 -6.04
C VAL A 103 -22.70 -7.84 -5.47
N GLY A 104 -21.92 -7.57 -4.42
CA GLY A 104 -21.12 -8.61 -3.74
C GLY A 104 -22.01 -9.52 -2.90
N GLU A 105 -23.03 -8.94 -2.26
CA GLU A 105 -24.12 -9.73 -1.69
C GLU A 105 -24.98 -10.38 -2.76
N ALA A 106 -25.20 -9.81 -3.95
CA ALA A 106 -25.99 -10.44 -5.03
C ALA A 106 -25.20 -11.53 -5.73
N ALA A 107 -23.90 -11.37 -5.95
CA ALA A 107 -23.03 -12.42 -6.44
C ALA A 107 -22.99 -13.59 -5.44
N LEU A 108 -23.08 -13.31 -4.13
CA LEU A 108 -23.20 -14.36 -3.10
C LEU A 108 -24.64 -14.87 -2.88
N LYS A 109 -25.66 -14.06 -3.15
CA LYS A 109 -27.10 -14.39 -3.04
C LYS A 109 -27.67 -15.05 -4.30
N VAL A 110 -27.00 -14.98 -5.46
CA VAL A 110 -27.40 -15.63 -6.72
C VAL A 110 -26.98 -17.12 -6.76
N PHE A 111 -26.35 -17.65 -5.72
CA PHE A 111 -25.89 -19.04 -5.69
C PHE A 111 -26.78 -20.06 -4.95
N ALA A 112 -28.07 -19.78 -4.76
CA ALA A 112 -29.11 -20.76 -4.42
C ALA A 112 -30.48 -20.12 -4.67
N LYS A 113 -31.54 -20.74 -5.17
CA LYS A 113 -31.95 -22.14 -5.32
C LYS A 113 -33.09 -22.08 -6.35
N ASP A 114 -33.10 -22.92 -7.36
CA ASP A 114 -34.38 -23.35 -7.93
C ASP A 114 -34.38 -24.87 -7.79
N ASP A 115 -35.19 -25.36 -6.85
CA ASP A 115 -35.49 -26.80 -6.66
C ASP A 115 -36.37 -27.31 -7.83
N GLY A 116 -36.06 -26.90 -9.06
CA GLY A 116 -36.82 -27.17 -10.27
C GLY A 116 -35.88 -27.37 -11.45
N GLU A 117 -35.56 -28.64 -11.71
CA GLU A 117 -35.19 -29.15 -13.05
C GLU A 117 -34.07 -28.44 -13.84
N VAL A 118 -32.94 -28.11 -13.21
CA VAL A 118 -31.67 -28.05 -13.97
C VAL A 118 -30.90 -29.34 -13.73
N ALA A 119 -31.27 -30.38 -14.47
CA ALA A 119 -30.50 -31.62 -14.54
C ALA A 119 -29.10 -31.32 -15.10
N GLY A 120 -28.08 -31.24 -14.23
CA GLY A 120 -26.67 -31.34 -14.63
C GLY A 120 -25.68 -30.31 -14.07
N ALA A 121 -26.11 -29.26 -13.36
CA ALA A 121 -25.20 -28.25 -12.81
C ALA A 121 -25.37 -28.08 -11.29
N CYS A 122 -24.35 -28.45 -10.50
CA CYS A 122 -24.30 -28.13 -9.07
C CYS A 122 -23.73 -26.73 -8.87
N VAL A 123 -24.48 -25.86 -8.20
CA VAL A 123 -24.06 -24.51 -7.85
C VAL A 123 -23.68 -24.47 -6.38
N PHE A 124 -22.42 -24.18 -6.07
CA PHE A 124 -21.93 -24.04 -4.69
C PHE A 124 -21.66 -22.57 -4.37
N GLY A 125 -22.52 -21.95 -3.56
CA GLY A 125 -22.29 -20.63 -2.98
C GLY A 125 -21.73 -20.68 -1.57
N ILE A 126 -21.13 -19.58 -1.10
CA ILE A 126 -20.69 -19.42 0.30
C ILE A 126 -21.86 -19.58 1.28
N ALA A 127 -23.10 -19.36 0.83
CA ALA A 127 -24.31 -19.54 1.60
C ALA A 127 -24.74 -21.02 1.76
N SER A 128 -24.13 -21.97 1.04
CA SER A 128 -24.42 -23.40 1.22
C SER A 128 -24.03 -23.85 2.62
N ALA A 129 -24.91 -24.58 3.32
CA ALA A 129 -24.63 -25.10 4.66
C ALA A 129 -23.35 -25.96 4.68
N ASP A 130 -23.12 -26.76 3.63
CA ASP A 130 -21.90 -27.56 3.48
C ASP A 130 -20.65 -26.70 3.37
N VAL A 131 -20.71 -25.57 2.65
CA VAL A 131 -19.60 -24.63 2.48
C VAL A 131 -19.36 -23.85 3.76
N GLN A 132 -20.41 -23.42 4.47
CA GLN A 132 -20.29 -22.73 5.75
C GLN A 132 -19.65 -23.64 6.81
N GLN A 133 -20.06 -24.92 6.87
CA GLN A 133 -19.47 -25.90 7.76
C GLN A 133 -17.99 -26.16 7.40
N ALA A 134 -17.69 -26.39 6.13
CA ALA A 134 -16.32 -26.58 5.65
C ALA A 134 -15.45 -25.34 5.93
N TYR A 135 -15.99 -24.14 5.74
CA TYR A 135 -15.31 -22.87 6.01
C TYR A 135 -15.01 -22.69 7.51
N ALA A 136 -15.96 -23.00 8.39
CA ALA A 136 -15.72 -22.94 9.83
C ALA A 136 -14.58 -23.89 10.28
N LEU A 137 -14.54 -25.11 9.71
CA LEU A 137 -13.47 -26.08 9.98
C LEU A 137 -12.13 -25.61 9.42
N ALA A 138 -12.10 -25.14 8.17
CA ALA A 138 -10.90 -24.60 7.53
C ALA A 138 -10.35 -23.38 8.27
N LEU A 139 -11.23 -22.48 8.72
CA LEU A 139 -10.87 -21.29 9.48
C LEU A 139 -10.33 -21.63 10.88
N ALA A 140 -10.94 -22.62 11.56
CA ALA A 140 -10.44 -23.10 12.85
C ALA A 140 -9.05 -23.73 12.73
N ARG A 141 -8.82 -24.50 11.66
CA ARG A 141 -7.50 -25.04 11.31
C ARG A 141 -6.50 -23.93 11.01
N HIS A 142 -6.85 -22.99 10.14
CA HIS A 142 -6.04 -21.83 9.79
C HIS A 142 -5.58 -21.05 11.02
N ARG A 143 -6.51 -20.74 11.95
CA ARG A 143 -6.19 -20.01 13.19
C ARG A 143 -5.21 -20.76 14.08
N ARG A 144 -5.33 -22.08 14.16
CA ARG A 144 -4.39 -22.91 14.92
C ARG A 144 -3.00 -22.89 14.29
N GLU A 145 -2.92 -23.11 12.99
CA GLU A 145 -1.65 -23.08 12.24
C GLU A 145 -0.98 -21.69 12.31
N LEU A 146 -1.78 -20.61 12.21
CA LEU A 146 -1.31 -19.23 12.38
C LEU A 146 -0.71 -19.03 13.78
N ALA A 147 -1.43 -19.44 14.83
CA ALA A 147 -0.97 -19.30 16.21
C ALA A 147 0.28 -20.13 16.49
N GLU A 148 0.32 -21.39 16.04
CA GLU A 148 1.49 -22.27 16.19
C GLU A 148 2.72 -21.66 15.53
N ARG A 149 2.61 -21.17 14.30
CA ARG A 149 3.72 -20.55 13.57
C ARG A 149 4.20 -19.26 14.24
N LEU A 150 3.28 -18.36 14.59
CA LEU A 150 3.65 -17.09 15.22
C LEU A 150 4.25 -17.29 16.61
N ASN A 151 3.69 -18.20 17.42
CA ASN A 151 4.24 -18.50 18.74
C ASN A 151 5.62 -19.15 18.63
N ALA A 152 5.84 -20.04 17.66
CA ALA A 152 7.16 -20.63 17.42
C ALA A 152 8.20 -19.57 17.01
N LEU A 153 7.80 -18.56 16.23
CA LEU A 153 8.67 -17.45 15.83
C LEU A 153 9.05 -16.59 17.04
N LEU A 154 8.08 -16.27 17.90
CA LEU A 154 8.27 -15.46 19.12
C LEU A 154 9.04 -16.19 20.24
N ALA A 155 9.02 -17.53 20.26
CA ALA A 155 9.72 -18.32 21.27
C ALA A 155 11.24 -18.40 21.06
N GLY A 156 11.78 -17.87 19.95
CA GLY A 156 13.21 -17.85 19.67
C GLY A 156 13.96 -16.74 20.42
N ASP A 157 15.28 -16.87 20.52
CA ASP A 157 16.14 -15.88 21.21
C ASP A 157 16.31 -14.55 20.45
N ALA A 158 16.06 -14.56 19.13
CA ALA A 158 16.23 -13.38 18.29
C ALA A 158 15.01 -12.43 18.43
N PRO A 159 15.22 -11.10 18.53
CA PRO A 159 14.12 -10.16 18.59
C PRO A 159 13.28 -10.22 17.32
N VAL A 160 11.95 -10.29 17.47
CA VAL A 160 11.01 -10.42 16.36
C VAL A 160 10.30 -9.08 16.10
N VAL A 161 10.23 -8.66 14.84
CA VAL A 161 9.36 -7.56 14.41
C VAL A 161 8.33 -8.11 13.43
N ILE A 162 7.04 -7.90 13.74
CA ILE A 162 5.93 -8.33 12.90
C ILE A 162 5.43 -7.12 12.11
N PHE A 163 5.69 -7.10 10.81
CA PHE A 163 5.17 -6.10 9.88
C PHE A 163 3.75 -6.46 9.49
N VAL A 164 2.80 -5.55 9.69
CA VAL A 164 1.38 -5.79 9.40
C VAL A 164 0.85 -4.72 8.45
N ALA A 165 0.36 -5.15 7.29
CA ALA A 165 -0.25 -4.25 6.33
C ALA A 165 -1.27 -4.98 5.45
N LYS A 166 -2.33 -4.28 5.05
CA LYS A 166 -3.29 -4.80 4.05
C LYS A 166 -2.61 -4.96 2.70
N LEU A 167 -1.90 -3.92 2.27
CA LEU A 167 -0.97 -3.98 1.16
C LEU A 167 0.39 -3.62 1.77
N ALA A 168 1.33 -4.57 1.86
CA ALA A 168 2.66 -4.19 2.35
C ALA A 168 3.42 -3.48 1.24
N TYR A 169 4.03 -2.36 1.60
CA TYR A 169 4.77 -1.53 0.67
C TYR A 169 6.25 -1.89 0.70
N TYR A 170 6.92 -1.51 -0.37
CA TYR A 170 8.34 -1.71 -0.58
C TYR A 170 9.22 -1.22 0.58
N ASN A 171 8.76 -0.25 1.38
CA ASN A 171 9.52 0.19 2.55
C ASN A 171 9.69 -0.91 3.59
N GLN A 172 8.61 -1.62 3.95
CA GLN A 172 8.66 -2.70 4.95
C GLN A 172 9.60 -3.84 4.53
N LEU A 173 9.63 -4.13 3.24
CA LEU A 173 10.56 -5.10 2.65
C LEU A 173 12.01 -4.67 2.85
N ARG A 174 12.34 -3.40 2.61
CA ARG A 174 13.71 -2.87 2.79
C ARG A 174 14.11 -2.83 4.26
N MET A 175 13.19 -2.38 5.12
CA MET A 175 13.37 -2.40 6.58
C MET A 175 13.64 -3.83 7.07
N SER A 176 12.84 -4.80 6.61
CA SER A 176 12.98 -6.21 6.95
C SER A 176 14.34 -6.77 6.56
N ALA A 177 14.77 -6.58 5.31
CA ALA A 177 16.05 -7.06 4.82
C ALA A 177 17.22 -6.53 5.67
N SER A 178 17.21 -5.24 6.01
CA SER A 178 18.27 -4.62 6.81
C SER A 178 18.21 -5.05 8.29
N LEU A 179 17.02 -5.20 8.87
CA LEU A 179 16.85 -5.69 10.24
C LEU A 179 17.36 -7.12 10.41
N ARG A 180 17.11 -8.00 9.44
CA ARG A 180 17.59 -9.38 9.45
C ARG A 180 19.12 -9.47 9.45
N ARG A 181 19.80 -8.59 8.71
CA ARG A 181 21.27 -8.45 8.77
C ARG A 181 21.78 -8.00 10.13
N GLN A 182 20.92 -7.39 10.95
CA GLN A 182 21.21 -7.00 12.34
C GLN A 182 20.76 -8.05 13.37
N GLY A 183 20.41 -9.26 12.94
CA GLY A 183 20.04 -10.38 13.82
C GLY A 183 18.59 -10.37 14.30
N PHE A 184 17.72 -9.52 13.74
CA PHE A 184 16.29 -9.61 13.99
C PHE A 184 15.66 -10.71 13.16
N ARG A 185 14.58 -11.30 13.68
CA ARG A 185 13.62 -12.05 12.87
C ARG A 185 12.51 -11.12 12.42
N THR A 186 12.08 -11.26 11.18
CA THR A 186 10.99 -10.43 10.65
C THR A 186 9.91 -11.27 9.98
N VAL A 187 8.67 -10.90 10.25
CA VAL A 187 7.47 -11.60 9.76
C VAL A 187 6.58 -10.59 9.07
N ALA A 188 6.07 -10.91 7.89
CA ALA A 188 5.04 -10.12 7.23
C ALA A 188 3.66 -10.76 7.41
N ILE A 189 2.73 -10.03 8.01
CA ILE A 189 1.30 -10.35 8.02
C ILE A 189 0.62 -9.53 6.93
N THR A 190 -0.08 -10.22 6.03
CA THR A 190 -0.81 -9.61 4.92
C THR A 190 -2.28 -10.00 4.96
N PHE A 191 -3.16 -9.01 4.82
CA PHE A 191 -4.59 -9.24 4.67
C PHE A 191 -5.03 -9.38 3.21
N ASN A 192 -4.07 -9.28 2.29
CA ASN A 192 -4.22 -9.60 0.89
C ASN A 192 -3.27 -10.75 0.51
N PRO A 193 -3.77 -11.95 0.16
CA PRO A 193 -2.95 -13.11 -0.17
C PRO A 193 -2.13 -12.91 -1.46
N ASP A 194 -2.60 -12.08 -2.40
CA ASP A 194 -1.95 -11.83 -3.69
C ASP A 194 -0.54 -11.21 -3.55
N LEU A 195 -0.21 -10.68 -2.36
CA LEU A 195 1.09 -10.07 -2.09
C LEU A 195 2.11 -11.02 -1.48
N ARG A 196 1.77 -12.30 -1.28
CA ARG A 196 2.67 -13.25 -0.62
C ARG A 196 3.94 -13.48 -1.43
N GLU A 197 3.80 -13.73 -2.73
CA GLU A 197 4.94 -14.00 -3.63
C GLU A 197 5.90 -12.81 -3.71
N HIS A 198 5.35 -11.60 -3.84
CA HIS A 198 6.14 -10.35 -3.91
C HIS A 198 6.99 -10.07 -2.67
N LYS A 199 6.66 -10.68 -1.53
CA LYS A 199 7.39 -10.52 -0.26
C LYS A 199 8.32 -11.68 0.05
N SER A 200 8.23 -12.78 -0.70
CA SER A 200 9.05 -13.96 -0.48
C SER A 200 10.55 -13.63 -0.58
N GLY A 201 11.34 -14.16 0.34
CA GLY A 201 12.80 -13.92 0.41
C GLY A 201 13.22 -12.70 1.25
N TYR A 202 12.34 -11.73 1.47
CA TYR A 202 12.67 -10.51 2.22
C TYR A 202 12.32 -10.57 3.71
N PHE A 203 11.44 -11.49 4.09
CA PHE A 203 11.07 -11.79 5.46
C PHE A 203 11.46 -13.23 5.80
N ASP A 204 11.61 -13.54 7.08
CA ASP A 204 11.81 -14.93 7.51
C ASP A 204 10.52 -15.74 7.36
N ASP A 205 9.36 -15.09 7.45
CA ASP A 205 8.08 -15.67 7.10
C ASP A 205 7.08 -14.63 6.54
N VAL A 206 6.16 -15.08 5.69
CA VAL A 206 5.07 -14.29 5.12
C VAL A 206 3.76 -15.05 5.30
N LEU A 207 2.88 -14.52 6.15
CA LEU A 207 1.61 -15.13 6.52
C LEU A 207 0.46 -14.30 5.94
N ALA A 208 -0.36 -14.94 5.11
CA ALA A 208 -1.64 -14.39 4.68
C ALA A 208 -2.73 -14.81 5.67
N THR A 209 -3.56 -13.88 6.10
CA THR A 209 -4.67 -14.16 7.02
C THR A 209 -5.73 -13.06 6.91
N ASP A 210 -6.86 -13.23 7.57
CA ASP A 210 -7.83 -12.15 7.80
C ASP A 210 -7.52 -11.38 9.10
N LEU A 211 -8.07 -10.16 9.22
CA LEU A 211 -7.81 -9.28 10.36
C LEU A 211 -8.33 -9.86 11.68
N LEU A 212 -9.50 -10.51 11.69
CA LEU A 212 -10.06 -11.10 12.91
C LEU A 212 -9.22 -12.26 13.40
N SER A 213 -8.80 -13.19 12.54
CA SER A 213 -7.92 -14.30 12.94
C SER A 213 -6.60 -13.81 13.52
N PHE A 214 -6.01 -12.75 12.96
CA PHE A 214 -4.82 -12.12 13.52
C PHE A 214 -5.10 -11.45 14.87
N SER A 215 -6.21 -10.70 14.98
CA SER A 215 -6.62 -10.03 16.21
C SER A 215 -6.91 -11.01 17.35
N LEU A 216 -7.53 -12.15 17.04
CA LEU A 216 -7.77 -13.22 18.01
C LEU A 216 -6.49 -13.91 18.47
N TRP A 217 -5.43 -13.91 17.65
CA TRP A 217 -4.12 -14.40 18.10
C TRP A 217 -3.43 -13.40 19.03
N LEU A 218 -3.50 -12.09 18.75
CA LEU A 218 -2.86 -11.04 19.56
C LEU A 218 -3.24 -11.11 21.04
N GLN A 219 -4.48 -11.49 21.33
CA GLN A 219 -5.02 -11.79 22.65
C GLN A 219 -4.11 -12.59 23.60
N GLY A 220 -3.46 -13.62 23.04
CA GLY A 220 -2.60 -14.53 23.79
C GLY A 220 -1.12 -14.28 23.56
N ALA A 221 -0.78 -13.34 22.67
CA ALA A 221 0.58 -12.97 22.38
C ALA A 221 1.18 -12.18 23.56
N ARG A 222 2.51 -12.23 23.71
CA ARG A 222 3.23 -11.50 24.77
C ARG A 222 4.48 -10.87 24.19
N GLY A 223 4.81 -9.67 24.68
CA GLY A 223 6.01 -8.94 24.27
C GLY A 223 6.14 -8.73 22.75
N VAL A 224 5.02 -8.64 22.03
CA VAL A 224 5.02 -8.49 20.57
C VAL A 224 5.42 -7.08 20.17
N VAL A 225 6.26 -6.95 19.15
CA VAL A 225 6.56 -5.67 18.49
C VAL A 225 5.94 -5.67 17.11
N LEU A 226 4.85 -4.91 16.95
CA LEU A 226 4.16 -4.74 15.69
C LEU A 226 4.65 -3.47 14.99
N HIS A 227 4.97 -3.59 13.71
CA HIS A 227 5.16 -2.46 12.81
C HIS A 227 3.99 -2.45 11.81
N THR A 228 2.96 -1.69 12.15
CA THR A 228 1.73 -1.59 11.37
C THR A 228 1.78 -0.42 10.38
N GLN A 229 1.01 -0.50 9.30
CA GLN A 229 0.97 0.55 8.31
C GLN A 229 -0.40 1.22 8.21
N GLY A 230 -0.41 2.55 8.28
CA GLY A 230 -1.54 3.40 7.92
C GLY A 230 -1.42 3.88 6.47
N TRP A 231 -2.55 3.90 5.76
CA TRP A 231 -2.63 4.41 4.39
C TRP A 231 -3.96 5.12 4.16
N LEU A 232 -4.08 5.84 3.04
CA LEU A 232 -5.30 6.53 2.63
C LEU A 232 -6.50 5.57 2.70
N PHE A 233 -7.55 5.97 3.41
CA PHE A 233 -8.72 5.15 3.73
C PHE A 233 -8.49 3.82 4.48
N ARG A 234 -7.36 3.65 5.17
CA ARG A 234 -6.96 2.39 5.82
C ARG A 234 -6.39 2.50 7.23
N TYR A 235 -6.51 3.65 7.89
CA TYR A 235 -6.08 3.82 9.29
C TYR A 235 -6.93 3.04 10.29
N HIS A 236 -8.16 2.64 9.93
CA HIS A 236 -8.96 1.77 10.80
C HIS A 236 -8.30 0.41 11.07
N ILE A 237 -7.43 -0.09 10.18
CA ILE A 237 -6.75 -1.37 10.36
C ILE A 237 -5.76 -1.31 11.55
N PRO A 238 -4.77 -0.40 11.57
CA PRO A 238 -3.90 -0.28 12.74
C PRO A 238 -4.64 0.09 14.02
N VAL A 239 -5.77 0.82 13.97
CA VAL A 239 -6.60 1.07 15.17
C VAL A 239 -7.31 -0.20 15.66
N LEU A 240 -7.85 -1.01 14.75
CA LEU A 240 -8.43 -2.31 15.11
C LEU A 240 -7.34 -3.21 15.72
N ILE A 241 -6.14 -3.25 15.16
CA ILE A 241 -5.01 -4.01 15.74
C ILE A 241 -4.71 -3.52 17.17
N ASP A 242 -4.63 -2.20 17.38
CA ASP A 242 -4.41 -1.62 18.71
C ASP A 242 -5.50 -2.03 19.71
N ALA A 243 -6.77 -2.08 19.27
CA ALA A 243 -7.90 -2.47 20.12
C ALA A 243 -7.76 -3.87 20.72
N PHE A 244 -7.06 -4.78 20.05
CA PHE A 244 -6.82 -6.17 20.48
C PHE A 244 -5.37 -6.41 20.98
N LEU A 245 -4.52 -5.39 20.96
CA LEU A 245 -3.12 -5.51 21.37
C LEU A 245 -3.02 -5.56 22.91
N PRO A 246 -2.37 -6.60 23.48
CA PRO A 246 -2.18 -6.69 24.92
C PRO A 246 -1.33 -5.54 25.47
N ASP A 247 -1.41 -5.31 26.79
CA ASP A 247 -0.72 -4.19 27.45
C ASP A 247 0.81 -4.27 27.37
N ASP A 248 1.37 -5.49 27.25
CA ASP A 248 2.81 -5.73 27.06
C ASP A 248 3.21 -5.78 25.58
N GLY A 249 2.25 -5.59 24.66
CA GLY A 249 2.47 -5.46 23.23
C GLY A 249 2.76 -4.01 22.83
N GLN A 250 3.65 -3.87 21.86
CA GLN A 250 4.08 -2.58 21.31
C GLN A 250 3.62 -2.44 19.86
N GLN A 251 3.08 -1.28 19.50
CA GLN A 251 2.71 -0.93 18.14
C GLN A 251 3.40 0.35 17.67
N ILE A 252 4.21 0.17 16.63
CA ILE A 252 4.77 1.24 15.82
C ILE A 252 3.91 1.38 14.57
N VAL A 253 3.52 2.62 14.24
CA VAL A 253 2.66 2.90 13.10
C VAL A 253 3.42 3.71 12.06
N GLU A 254 3.53 3.17 10.86
CA GLU A 254 4.03 3.88 9.69
C GLU A 254 2.89 4.67 9.02
N LEU A 255 3.03 6.00 9.00
CA LEU A 255 2.14 6.93 8.30
C LEU A 255 2.68 7.13 6.88
N MET A 256 1.98 6.57 5.88
CA MET A 256 2.33 6.71 4.46
C MET A 256 1.65 7.93 3.84
N ASP A 257 0.35 7.80 3.54
CA ASP A 257 -0.48 8.89 3.00
C ASP A 257 -1.50 9.28 4.07
N LEU A 258 -1.50 10.56 4.45
CA LEU A 258 -2.38 11.11 5.48
C LEU A 258 -3.72 11.53 4.87
N ASN A 259 -4.83 11.08 5.45
CA ASN A 259 -6.17 11.46 4.98
C ASN A 259 -6.42 12.95 5.22
N SER A 260 -5.93 13.49 6.33
CA SER A 260 -6.08 14.91 6.64
C SER A 260 -5.31 15.82 5.69
N PHE A 261 -4.23 15.32 5.07
CA PHE A 261 -3.42 16.11 4.13
C PHE A 261 -3.90 15.94 2.70
N PHE A 262 -4.31 14.72 2.32
CA PHE A 262 -4.84 14.44 0.99
C PHE A 262 -6.24 15.03 0.79
N LEU A 263 -7.12 14.90 1.80
CA LEU A 263 -8.52 15.33 1.77
C LEU A 263 -8.82 16.22 3.00
N PRO A 264 -8.30 17.47 3.01
CA PRO A 264 -8.40 18.30 4.19
C PRO A 264 -9.86 18.74 4.45
N PRO A 265 -10.28 18.85 5.72
CA PRO A 265 -11.68 19.11 6.09
C PRO A 265 -12.33 20.33 5.43
N ASP A 266 -11.57 21.40 5.26
CA ASP A 266 -11.98 22.66 4.65
C ASP A 266 -12.26 22.52 3.14
N ALA A 267 -11.57 21.60 2.45
CA ALA A 267 -11.81 21.30 1.04
C ALA A 267 -12.91 20.25 0.82
N LEU A 268 -13.36 19.54 1.86
CA LEU A 268 -14.33 18.44 1.72
C LEU A 268 -15.60 18.81 0.94
N PRO A 269 -16.26 19.98 1.15
CA PRO A 269 -17.45 20.32 0.38
C PRO A 269 -17.25 20.28 -1.14
N GLN A 270 -16.07 20.67 -1.61
CA GLN A 270 -15.70 20.66 -3.03
C GLN A 270 -15.23 19.29 -3.50
N LEU A 271 -14.53 18.54 -2.64
CA LEU A 271 -14.03 17.20 -2.93
C LEU A 271 -15.15 16.16 -3.01
N LEU A 272 -16.19 16.28 -2.17
CA LEU A 272 -17.19 15.24 -1.94
C LEU A 272 -17.87 14.69 -3.20
N PRO A 273 -18.29 15.49 -4.19
CA PRO A 273 -18.84 14.94 -5.44
C PRO A 273 -17.87 14.00 -6.16
N HIS A 274 -16.59 14.40 -6.27
CA HIS A 274 -15.53 13.60 -6.89
C HIS A 274 -15.15 12.39 -6.03
N MET A 275 -15.16 12.56 -4.70
CA MET A 275 -14.95 11.46 -3.76
C MET A 275 -16.02 10.40 -3.94
N ARG A 276 -17.31 10.77 -4.02
CA ARG A 276 -18.42 9.82 -4.21
C ARG A 276 -18.32 9.09 -5.54
N GLN A 277 -17.95 9.82 -6.59
CA GLN A 277 -17.72 9.24 -7.92
C GLN A 277 -16.59 8.19 -7.91
N THR A 278 -15.52 8.46 -7.15
CA THR A 278 -14.31 7.61 -7.06
C THR A 278 -14.51 6.44 -6.11
N TRP A 279 -15.14 6.70 -4.96
CA TRP A 279 -15.10 5.87 -3.76
C TRP A 279 -16.48 5.45 -3.22
N GLY A 280 -17.57 5.85 -3.87
CA GLY A 280 -18.94 5.50 -3.47
C GLY A 280 -19.55 6.49 -2.47
N ASP A 281 -20.85 6.36 -2.25
CA ASP A 281 -21.65 7.36 -1.54
C ASP A 281 -21.28 7.51 -0.05
N ASP A 282 -20.79 6.43 0.58
CA ASP A 282 -20.42 6.42 2.00
C ASP A 282 -19.03 7.02 2.28
N VAL A 283 -18.30 7.47 1.26
CA VAL A 283 -16.93 7.97 1.40
C VAL A 283 -16.81 9.12 2.40
N ALA A 284 -17.85 9.94 2.56
CA ALA A 284 -17.85 11.03 3.53
C ALA A 284 -17.76 10.50 4.97
N ALA A 285 -18.59 9.50 5.30
CA ALA A 285 -18.58 8.85 6.60
C ALA A 285 -17.29 8.07 6.80
N LEU A 286 -16.81 7.39 5.75
CA LEU A 286 -15.52 6.71 5.81
C LEU A 286 -14.39 7.71 6.12
N GLN A 287 -14.30 8.83 5.40
CA GLN A 287 -13.27 9.85 5.62
C GLN A 287 -13.26 10.34 7.08
N GLN A 288 -14.42 10.61 7.67
CA GLN A 288 -14.52 11.01 9.08
C GLN A 288 -13.91 9.96 10.01
N VAL A 289 -14.24 8.68 9.81
CA VAL A 289 -13.64 7.58 10.59
C VAL A 289 -12.13 7.53 10.39
N GLN A 290 -11.63 7.68 9.17
CA GLN A 290 -10.20 7.57 8.89
C GLN A 290 -9.40 8.73 9.49
N MET A 291 -9.96 9.94 9.50
CA MET A 291 -9.39 11.08 10.21
C MET A 291 -9.37 10.86 11.73
N ALA A 292 -10.45 10.32 12.31
CA ALA A 292 -10.47 9.97 13.73
C ALA A 292 -9.43 8.89 14.07
N CYS A 293 -9.28 7.88 13.22
CA CYS A 293 -8.25 6.85 13.36
C CYS A 293 -6.83 7.42 13.26
N GLU A 294 -6.58 8.31 12.30
CA GLU A 294 -5.29 8.97 12.14
C GLU A 294 -4.91 9.77 13.40
N GLN A 295 -5.83 10.58 13.91
CA GLN A 295 -5.65 11.33 15.17
C GLN A 295 -5.44 10.40 16.37
N TYR A 296 -6.22 9.32 16.46
CA TYR A 296 -6.03 8.32 17.50
C TYR A 296 -4.61 7.76 17.48
N LEU A 297 -4.12 7.30 16.34
CA LEU A 297 -2.79 6.68 16.24
C LEU A 297 -1.68 7.67 16.61
N VAL A 298 -1.76 8.91 16.15
CA VAL A 298 -0.84 10.00 16.53
C VAL A 298 -0.71 10.15 18.04
N HIS A 299 -1.80 9.99 18.78
CA HIS A 299 -1.81 10.13 20.23
C HIS A 299 -1.48 8.84 20.98
N HIS A 300 -1.90 7.69 20.47
CA HIS A 300 -1.95 6.43 21.21
C HIS A 300 -0.89 5.40 20.78
N ALA A 301 -0.41 5.39 19.54
CA ALA A 301 0.61 4.42 19.09
C ALA A 301 1.94 4.60 19.84
N ASP A 302 2.63 3.52 20.21
CA ASP A 302 3.87 3.61 20.98
C ASP A 302 4.97 4.40 20.25
N GLY A 303 4.98 4.31 18.91
CA GLY A 303 5.80 5.15 18.05
C GLY A 303 5.19 5.37 16.68
N ILE A 304 5.56 6.48 16.06
CA ILE A 304 5.16 6.90 14.73
C ILE A 304 6.39 6.96 13.82
N VAL A 305 6.32 6.23 12.71
CA VAL A 305 7.25 6.36 11.58
C VAL A 305 6.54 7.12 10.47
N TYR A 306 7.21 8.05 9.78
CA TYR A 306 6.57 8.81 8.69
C TYR A 306 7.49 9.05 7.49
N GLN A 307 6.86 9.13 6.31
CA GLN A 307 7.50 9.24 4.98
C GLN A 307 7.48 10.67 4.43
N GLY A 308 8.15 11.60 5.10
CA GLY A 308 8.14 13.00 4.64
C GLY A 308 9.00 13.90 5.49
N CYS A 309 8.85 15.21 5.39
CA CYS A 309 9.63 16.16 6.19
C CYS A 309 9.04 16.37 7.60
N ARG A 310 9.81 17.03 8.48
CA ARG A 310 9.44 17.32 9.88
C ARG A 310 8.09 18.04 10.02
N ARG A 311 7.67 18.79 9.01
CA ARG A 311 6.39 19.49 8.98
C ARG A 311 5.18 18.58 9.25
N ILE A 312 5.23 17.30 8.87
CA ILE A 312 4.18 16.31 9.22
C ILE A 312 4.00 16.23 10.74
N MET A 313 5.11 16.04 11.47
CA MET A 313 5.09 15.96 12.93
C MET A 313 4.58 17.27 13.53
N ASP A 314 4.99 18.42 12.98
CA ASP A 314 4.58 19.72 13.49
C ASP A 314 3.06 19.95 13.32
N LEU A 315 2.52 19.63 12.14
CA LEU A 315 1.09 19.77 11.82
C LEU A 315 0.18 18.77 12.57
N LEU A 316 0.71 17.60 12.92
CA LEU A 316 -0.02 16.58 13.70
C LEU A 316 0.22 16.72 15.22
N GLY A 317 0.82 17.82 15.69
CA GLY A 317 1.03 18.07 17.12
C GLY A 317 2.07 17.16 17.79
N GLY A 318 2.93 16.51 17.00
CA GLY A 318 3.98 15.62 17.49
C GLY A 318 5.15 16.31 18.20
N THR A 319 5.26 17.64 18.10
CA THR A 319 6.32 18.45 18.74
C THR A 319 6.34 18.33 20.26
N GLY A 320 5.21 18.00 20.89
CA GLY A 320 5.15 17.75 22.33
C GLY A 320 5.73 16.40 22.77
N ARG A 321 5.92 15.45 21.84
CA ARG A 321 6.45 14.10 22.11
C ARG A 321 7.43 13.63 21.02
N PRO A 322 8.50 14.39 20.72
CA PRO A 322 9.36 14.11 19.56
C PRO A 322 10.06 12.75 19.64
N SER A 323 10.25 12.19 20.83
CA SER A 323 10.81 10.85 21.05
C SER A 323 9.92 9.72 20.52
N ARG A 324 8.63 9.98 20.25
CA ARG A 324 7.69 9.03 19.64
C ARG A 324 7.61 9.16 18.13
N TRP A 325 8.43 10.01 17.51
CA TRP A 325 8.39 10.25 16.07
C TRP A 325 9.74 9.96 15.44
N LEU A 326 9.72 9.19 14.35
CA LEU A 326 10.90 8.91 13.56
C LEU A 326 10.62 9.18 12.08
N GLN A 327 11.33 10.15 11.52
CA GLN A 327 11.45 10.26 10.07
C GLN A 327 12.29 9.08 9.57
N PHE A 328 11.65 8.12 8.89
CA PHE A 328 12.32 6.95 8.34
C PHE A 328 11.81 6.70 6.93
N LEU A 329 12.66 7.04 5.95
CA LEU A 329 12.26 7.04 4.55
C LEU A 329 12.44 5.65 3.93
N CYS A 330 11.91 5.44 2.73
CA CYS A 330 12.12 4.23 1.91
C CYS A 330 13.55 4.12 1.36
N TYR A 331 14.54 4.22 2.22
CA TYR A 331 15.98 4.29 1.89
C TYR A 331 16.46 3.21 0.89
N PRO A 332 17.48 3.49 0.06
CA PRO A 332 17.99 2.54 -0.94
C PRO A 332 18.52 1.27 -0.29
N LEU A 333 18.18 0.10 -0.83
CA LEU A 333 18.68 -1.18 -0.33
C LEU A 333 19.87 -1.66 -1.19
N PRO A 334 21.04 -1.98 -0.59
CA PRO A 334 22.24 -2.33 -1.36
C PRO A 334 22.08 -3.44 -2.39
N GLU A 335 21.21 -4.42 -2.14
CA GLU A 335 20.95 -5.52 -3.08
C GLU A 335 20.20 -5.09 -4.35
N PHE A 336 19.63 -3.88 -4.37
CA PHE A 336 19.00 -3.28 -5.54
C PHE A 336 19.92 -2.30 -6.27
N TYR A 337 21.17 -2.12 -5.82
CA TYR A 337 22.08 -1.20 -6.47
C TYR A 337 22.47 -1.70 -7.84
N VAL A 338 22.37 -0.81 -8.82
CA VAL A 338 22.95 -1.05 -10.13
C VAL A 338 24.33 -0.40 -10.17
N ALA A 339 25.29 -1.12 -10.75
CA ALA A 339 26.60 -0.57 -11.01
C ALA A 339 26.46 0.64 -11.95
N THR A 340 27.08 1.76 -11.59
CA THR A 340 26.95 3.01 -12.34
C THR A 340 28.32 3.61 -12.52
N ASP A 341 28.63 4.04 -13.74
CA ASP A 341 29.82 4.82 -14.04
C ASP A 341 29.52 6.32 -13.84
N PRO A 342 30.09 6.97 -12.80
CA PRO A 342 29.90 8.40 -12.61
C PRO A 342 30.52 9.23 -13.75
N GLU A 343 31.49 8.69 -14.47
CA GLU A 343 32.22 9.35 -15.56
C GLU A 343 31.62 9.06 -16.94
N ARG A 344 30.43 8.43 -17.01
CA ARG A 344 29.72 8.22 -18.28
C ARG A 344 29.64 9.53 -19.08
N PRO A 345 29.68 9.54 -20.41
CA PRO A 345 29.62 10.77 -21.19
C PRO A 345 28.39 11.64 -20.85
N VAL A 346 28.52 12.96 -21.01
CA VAL A 346 27.39 13.87 -20.92
C VAL A 346 26.44 13.57 -22.09
N PRO A 347 25.15 13.26 -21.84
CA PRO A 347 24.22 12.95 -22.90
C PRO A 347 23.97 14.21 -23.75
N GLN A 348 24.11 14.08 -25.07
CA GLN A 348 23.69 15.15 -25.99
C GLN A 348 22.17 15.31 -26.01
N ARG A 349 21.44 14.22 -25.75
CA ARG A 349 19.99 14.17 -25.65
C ARG A 349 19.61 13.28 -24.46
N PRO A 350 19.40 13.86 -23.28
CA PRO A 350 19.02 13.11 -22.09
C PRO A 350 17.77 12.24 -22.31
N ARG A 351 17.86 10.98 -21.90
CA ARG A 351 16.72 10.05 -21.83
C ARG A 351 16.10 10.13 -20.44
N LEU A 352 14.80 10.38 -20.38
CA LEU A 352 14.06 10.58 -19.15
C LEU A 352 13.20 9.36 -18.84
N VAL A 353 13.00 9.08 -17.56
CA VAL A 353 12.15 7.98 -17.12
C VAL A 353 11.27 8.38 -15.94
N PHE A 354 10.00 8.00 -16.00
CA PHE A 354 9.13 7.95 -14.85
C PHE A 354 8.80 6.48 -14.53
N ALA A 355 9.02 6.05 -13.29
CA ALA A 355 8.62 4.72 -12.84
C ALA A 355 7.72 4.83 -11.60
N GLY A 356 6.45 4.48 -11.76
CA GLY A 356 5.44 4.65 -10.72
C GLY A 356 4.03 4.38 -11.21
N GLY A 357 3.10 4.20 -10.26
CA GLY A 357 1.71 3.93 -10.60
C GLY A 357 0.98 5.17 -11.14
N ILE A 358 0.47 5.07 -12.35
CA ILE A 358 -0.35 6.10 -13.01
C ILE A 358 -1.84 5.76 -12.86
N PRO A 359 -2.69 6.67 -12.35
CA PRO A 359 -4.14 6.55 -12.45
C PRO A 359 -4.59 6.63 -13.91
N PRO A 360 -5.50 5.76 -14.35
CA PRO A 360 -6.13 5.96 -15.65
C PRO A 360 -7.01 7.21 -15.61
N VAL A 361 -7.33 7.77 -16.78
CA VAL A 361 -8.31 8.85 -16.89
C VAL A 361 -9.69 8.23 -17.13
N ASN A 362 -10.57 8.31 -16.14
CA ASN A 362 -11.96 7.88 -16.28
C ASN A 362 -12.82 8.40 -15.14
N ALA A 363 -14.12 8.08 -15.15
CA ALA A 363 -15.06 8.50 -14.13
C ALA A 363 -14.62 8.14 -12.69
N LYS A 364 -13.93 7.03 -12.49
CA LYS A 364 -13.46 6.63 -11.15
C LYS A 364 -12.12 7.26 -10.77
N HIS A 365 -11.53 8.10 -11.62
CA HIS A 365 -10.29 8.83 -11.37
C HIS A 365 -10.39 10.22 -12.00
N PRO A 366 -11.30 11.07 -11.48
CA PRO A 366 -11.49 12.40 -12.04
C PRO A 366 -10.22 13.23 -11.90
N ALA A 367 -9.91 14.05 -12.90
CA ALA A 367 -8.74 14.93 -12.92
C ALA A 367 -8.67 15.84 -11.68
N ALA A 368 -9.82 16.26 -11.13
CA ALA A 368 -9.88 17.06 -9.90
C ALA A 368 -9.20 16.40 -8.67
N LEU A 369 -9.01 15.08 -8.67
CA LEU A 369 -8.35 14.33 -7.60
C LEU A 369 -7.01 13.69 -8.01
N PHE A 370 -6.75 13.54 -9.31
CA PHE A 370 -5.67 12.67 -9.80
C PHE A 370 -4.86 13.28 -10.95
N SER A 371 -5.12 14.53 -11.38
CA SER A 371 -4.44 15.13 -12.53
C SER A 371 -2.92 15.20 -12.35
N ASP A 372 -2.45 15.42 -11.12
CA ASP A 372 -1.04 15.37 -10.75
C ASP A 372 -0.42 14.00 -11.08
N ALA A 373 -1.10 12.91 -10.75
CA ALA A 373 -0.58 11.57 -10.90
C ALA A 373 -0.84 10.97 -12.30
N GLN A 374 -1.76 11.56 -13.08
CA GLN A 374 -2.09 11.15 -14.46
C GLN A 374 -1.01 11.55 -15.47
N LEU A 375 -0.24 12.61 -15.21
CA LEU A 375 0.94 13.04 -15.99
C LEU A 375 0.73 13.38 -17.48
N LEU A 376 -0.49 13.41 -18.02
CA LEU A 376 -0.70 13.67 -19.45
C LEU A 376 -0.06 14.99 -19.90
N ASP A 377 -0.37 16.09 -19.20
CA ASP A 377 0.15 17.42 -19.52
C ASP A 377 1.68 17.50 -19.34
N THR A 378 2.20 16.84 -18.30
CA THR A 378 3.64 16.77 -18.02
C THR A 378 4.38 16.01 -19.11
N VAL A 379 3.84 14.85 -19.52
CA VAL A 379 4.38 14.03 -20.61
C VAL A 379 4.38 14.85 -21.90
N GLU A 380 3.23 15.41 -22.32
CA GLU A 380 3.10 16.19 -23.55
C GLU A 380 4.08 17.37 -23.57
N THR A 381 4.21 18.09 -22.45
CA THR A 381 5.17 19.19 -22.30
C THR A 381 6.61 18.74 -22.52
N ILE A 382 7.03 17.63 -21.92
CA ILE A 382 8.40 17.12 -22.04
C ILE A 382 8.68 16.61 -23.46
N VAL A 383 7.81 15.76 -24.00
CA VAL A 383 8.05 15.07 -25.28
C VAL A 383 7.87 16.01 -26.47
N GLY A 384 7.04 17.06 -26.33
CA GLY A 384 6.90 18.14 -27.29
C GLY A 384 8.17 18.98 -27.48
N GLN A 385 9.08 18.97 -26.49
CA GLN A 385 10.40 19.60 -26.58
C GLN A 385 11.46 18.68 -27.21
N GLY A 386 11.08 17.45 -27.63
CA GLY A 386 11.95 16.50 -28.33
C GLY A 386 12.74 15.53 -27.45
N PHE A 387 12.45 15.46 -26.14
CA PHE A 387 13.09 14.51 -25.22
C PHE A 387 12.53 13.11 -25.33
N ALA A 388 13.38 12.09 -25.19
CA ALA A 388 12.92 10.72 -25.03
C ALA A 388 12.40 10.50 -23.61
N LEU A 389 11.16 10.02 -23.47
CA LEU A 389 10.54 9.74 -22.18
C LEU A 389 9.86 8.36 -22.19
N ASP A 390 10.24 7.54 -21.22
CA ASP A 390 9.53 6.29 -20.94
C ASP A 390 8.81 6.37 -19.59
N VAL A 391 7.56 5.91 -19.56
CA VAL A 391 6.76 5.77 -18.34
C VAL A 391 6.53 4.29 -18.05
N TYR A 392 7.09 3.80 -16.95
CA TYR A 392 6.88 2.45 -16.44
C TYR A 392 5.78 2.47 -15.35
N ASN A 393 4.59 1.99 -15.69
CA ASN A 393 3.44 1.96 -14.77
C ASN A 393 3.54 0.79 -13.76
N ASN A 394 2.76 0.81 -12.68
CA ASN A 394 2.84 -0.23 -11.64
C ASN A 394 2.48 -1.65 -12.19
N PRO A 395 3.40 -2.63 -12.10
CA PRO A 395 3.21 -3.99 -12.65
C PRO A 395 2.07 -4.77 -12.00
N LEU A 396 1.67 -4.37 -10.79
CA LEU A 396 0.68 -5.08 -9.99
C LEU A 396 -0.75 -4.63 -10.28
N LYS A 397 -0.94 -3.54 -11.04
CA LYS A 397 -2.28 -2.96 -11.26
C LYS A 397 -3.12 -3.77 -12.24
N MET A 398 -2.56 -4.18 -13.38
CA MET A 398 -3.29 -4.91 -14.41
C MET A 398 -2.34 -5.64 -15.36
N ALA A 399 -2.91 -6.57 -16.14
CA ALA A 399 -2.20 -7.24 -17.20
C ALA A 399 -1.94 -6.25 -18.36
N GLU A 400 -0.92 -6.53 -19.18
CA GLU A 400 -0.47 -5.57 -20.21
C GLU A 400 -1.47 -5.45 -21.36
N GLU A 401 -2.10 -6.56 -21.69
CA GLU A 401 -3.19 -6.68 -22.66
C GLU A 401 -4.40 -5.79 -22.35
N ASP A 402 -4.60 -5.41 -21.09
CA ASP A 402 -5.68 -4.51 -20.66
C ASP A 402 -5.30 -3.02 -20.79
N TYR A 403 -4.03 -2.69 -21.08
CA TYR A 403 -3.59 -1.29 -21.13
C TYR A 403 -4.32 -0.50 -22.21
N VAL A 404 -4.63 -1.13 -23.35
CA VAL A 404 -5.33 -0.48 -24.47
C VAL A 404 -6.67 0.11 -24.07
N ASP A 405 -7.40 -0.59 -23.20
CA ASP A 405 -8.74 -0.18 -22.77
C ASP A 405 -8.72 0.81 -21.60
N VAL A 406 -7.62 0.85 -20.84
CA VAL A 406 -7.54 1.59 -19.57
C VAL A 406 -6.69 2.86 -19.67
N TYR A 407 -5.68 2.86 -20.54
CA TYR A 407 -4.70 3.93 -20.69
C TYR A 407 -4.67 4.49 -22.12
N ALA A 408 -5.83 4.52 -22.78
CA ALA A 408 -5.99 5.01 -24.16
C ALA A 408 -5.34 6.39 -24.39
N ASP A 409 -5.45 7.32 -23.42
CA ASP A 409 -4.87 8.67 -23.55
C ASP A 409 -3.33 8.64 -23.61
N HIS A 410 -2.67 7.81 -22.81
CA HIS A 410 -1.21 7.66 -22.90
C HIS A 410 -0.80 6.95 -24.19
N LEU A 411 -1.58 5.98 -24.67
CA LEU A 411 -1.28 5.30 -25.92
C LEU A 411 -1.45 6.24 -27.12
N ALA A 412 -2.47 7.08 -27.12
CA ALA A 412 -2.66 8.14 -28.11
C ALA A 412 -1.49 9.14 -28.09
N LEU A 413 -0.98 9.51 -26.92
CA LEU A 413 0.25 10.30 -26.81
C LEU A 413 1.46 9.58 -27.41
N ALA A 414 1.61 8.27 -27.15
CA ALA A 414 2.73 7.48 -27.68
C ALA A 414 2.66 7.32 -29.21
N GLU A 415 1.45 7.25 -29.78
CA GLU A 415 1.23 7.27 -31.23
C GLU A 415 1.61 8.63 -31.83
N ARG A 416 1.27 9.73 -31.14
CA ARG A 416 1.57 11.10 -31.59
C ARG A 416 3.05 11.47 -31.45
N TYR A 417 3.74 10.95 -30.44
CA TYR A 417 5.12 11.28 -30.10
C TYR A 417 6.01 10.03 -30.12
N PRO A 418 6.77 9.77 -31.21
CA PRO A 418 7.62 8.57 -31.32
C PRO A 418 8.74 8.46 -30.27
N ASN A 419 9.04 9.56 -29.59
CA ASN A 419 9.97 9.67 -28.48
C ASN A 419 9.33 9.38 -27.10
N TYR A 420 8.06 8.97 -27.06
CA TYR A 420 7.34 8.62 -25.84
C TYR A 420 6.91 7.16 -25.84
N ARG A 421 7.09 6.47 -24.71
CA ARG A 421 6.60 5.10 -24.50
C ARG A 421 5.89 4.98 -23.16
N PHE A 422 4.71 4.36 -23.18
CA PHE A 422 3.99 3.95 -21.97
C PHE A 422 4.07 2.42 -21.82
N LEU A 423 4.68 1.96 -20.74
CA LEU A 423 5.14 0.59 -20.58
C LEU A 423 4.59 -0.03 -19.29
N LYS A 424 4.47 -1.34 -19.28
CA LYS A 424 4.33 -2.09 -18.04
C LYS A 424 5.62 -1.97 -17.24
N GLY A 425 5.49 -1.63 -15.96
CA GLY A 425 6.64 -1.57 -15.05
C GLY A 425 7.03 -2.95 -14.56
N GLU A 426 7.93 -2.95 -13.59
CA GLU A 426 8.58 -4.15 -13.08
C GLU A 426 8.75 -4.07 -11.56
N LEU A 427 9.03 -5.21 -10.94
CA LEU A 427 9.28 -5.28 -9.50
C LEU A 427 10.59 -4.53 -9.14
N PRO A 428 10.73 -3.97 -7.92
CA PRO A 428 11.82 -3.07 -7.53
C PRO A 428 13.22 -3.51 -7.95
N GLY A 429 13.57 -4.79 -7.72
CA GLY A 429 14.90 -5.31 -8.05
C GLY A 429 15.19 -5.31 -9.56
N ARG A 430 14.18 -5.51 -10.41
CA ARG A 430 14.33 -5.47 -11.87
C ARG A 430 14.16 -4.08 -12.45
N ILE A 431 13.20 -3.30 -11.95
CA ILE A 431 12.95 -1.97 -12.50
C ILE A 431 14.16 -1.06 -12.33
N ALA A 432 14.91 -1.15 -11.22
CA ALA A 432 16.15 -0.40 -11.05
C ALA A 432 17.17 -0.71 -12.15
N GLN A 433 17.31 -1.99 -12.53
CA GLN A 433 18.20 -2.45 -13.62
C GLN A 433 17.72 -1.97 -15.00
N ILE A 434 16.40 -1.93 -15.22
CA ILE A 434 15.83 -1.46 -16.49
C ILE A 434 16.06 0.05 -16.65
N ILE A 435 15.83 0.80 -15.58
CA ILE A 435 15.90 2.26 -15.64
C ILE A 435 17.32 2.82 -15.50
N SER A 436 18.32 2.02 -15.13
CA SER A 436 19.71 2.49 -15.02
C SER A 436 20.31 2.98 -16.35
N ASP A 437 19.72 2.58 -17.47
CA ASP A 437 20.13 2.99 -18.82
C ASP A 437 19.66 4.42 -19.21
N TYR A 438 18.91 5.09 -18.34
CA TYR A 438 18.39 6.44 -18.55
C TYR A 438 19.33 7.48 -17.95
N ASP A 439 19.10 8.75 -18.26
CA ASP A 439 19.93 9.85 -17.77
C ASP A 439 19.35 10.49 -16.52
N LEU A 440 18.02 10.58 -16.42
CA LEU A 440 17.30 11.22 -15.31
C LEU A 440 16.00 10.49 -14.97
N GLY A 441 15.73 10.32 -13.67
CA GLY A 441 14.43 9.94 -13.14
C GLY A 441 13.52 11.17 -12.93
N LEU A 442 12.21 10.98 -13.02
CA LEU A 442 11.23 12.06 -12.90
C LEU A 442 10.33 11.91 -11.65
N ILE A 443 10.22 13.01 -10.92
CA ILE A 443 9.20 13.33 -9.91
C ILE A 443 8.69 14.74 -10.21
N VAL A 444 8.31 14.94 -11.47
CA VAL A 444 7.83 16.22 -11.99
C VAL A 444 6.33 16.08 -12.21
N TYR A 445 5.61 17.08 -11.75
CA TYR A 445 4.18 17.21 -11.82
C TYR A 445 3.87 18.63 -12.31
N ASP A 446 3.25 18.71 -13.49
CA ASP A 446 2.60 19.90 -14.02
C ASP A 446 1.11 19.60 -14.09
N TYR A 447 0.37 20.13 -13.12
CA TYR A 447 -1.06 19.97 -13.02
C TYR A 447 -1.72 21.34 -12.85
N ALA A 448 -2.90 21.46 -13.45
CA ALA A 448 -3.72 22.65 -13.36
C ALA A 448 -4.07 23.00 -11.90
N ASP A 449 -4.28 24.29 -11.64
CA ASP A 449 -4.70 24.81 -10.33
C ASP A 449 -6.12 24.35 -9.92
N THR A 450 -6.74 23.47 -10.71
CA THR A 450 -8.03 22.80 -10.46
C THR A 450 -7.90 21.53 -9.62
N LEU A 451 -6.68 21.07 -9.30
CA LEU A 451 -6.48 19.94 -8.40
C LEU A 451 -6.95 20.31 -6.99
N LEU A 452 -7.88 19.51 -6.45
CA LEU A 452 -8.52 19.76 -5.15
C LEU A 452 -7.82 19.08 -3.98
N VAL A 453 -6.84 18.22 -4.25
CA VAL A 453 -6.05 17.53 -3.22
C VAL A 453 -5.28 18.55 -2.37
N GLY A 454 -5.23 18.32 -1.06
CA GLY A 454 -4.62 19.26 -0.13
C GLY A 454 -3.13 19.48 -0.39
N ALA A 455 -2.71 20.76 -0.35
CA ALA A 455 -1.33 21.15 -0.68
C ALA A 455 -0.29 20.50 0.25
N GLU A 456 -0.62 20.27 1.52
CA GLU A 456 0.29 19.64 2.48
C GLU A 456 0.67 18.21 2.09
N HIS A 457 -0.15 17.51 1.31
CA HIS A 457 0.22 16.21 0.75
C HIS A 457 1.50 16.32 -0.09
N PHE A 458 1.56 17.28 -1.01
CA PHE A 458 2.71 17.48 -1.90
C PHE A 458 3.90 18.12 -1.20
N LYS A 459 3.63 19.09 -0.32
CA LYS A 459 4.69 19.85 0.35
C LYS A 459 5.49 19.02 1.33
N THR A 460 4.88 17.98 1.90
CA THR A 460 5.50 17.23 3.01
C THR A 460 6.00 15.84 2.64
N LEU A 461 5.41 15.19 1.62
CA LEU A 461 5.73 13.82 1.25
C LEU A 461 7.11 13.72 0.56
N ILE A 462 7.84 12.63 0.87
CA ILE A 462 9.00 12.20 0.08
C ILE A 462 8.68 10.82 -0.50
N PRO A 463 8.40 10.72 -1.81
CA PRO A 463 7.87 9.49 -2.39
C PRO A 463 8.93 8.40 -2.51
N SER A 464 8.53 7.16 -2.29
CA SER A 464 9.44 5.99 -2.31
C SER A 464 10.18 5.79 -3.64
N LYS A 465 9.60 6.22 -4.77
CA LYS A 465 10.23 6.13 -6.10
C LYS A 465 11.54 6.91 -6.20
N LEU A 466 11.73 7.96 -5.40
CA LEU A 466 13.00 8.69 -5.32
C LEU A 466 14.16 7.74 -5.06
N PHE A 467 13.98 6.85 -4.09
CA PHE A 467 15.05 5.94 -3.65
C PHE A 467 15.31 4.83 -4.66
N MET A 468 14.31 4.44 -5.45
CA MET A 468 14.49 3.54 -6.59
C MET A 468 15.35 4.18 -7.70
N TYR A 469 15.21 5.49 -7.95
CA TYR A 469 16.11 6.19 -8.86
C TYR A 469 17.54 6.24 -8.33
N LEU A 470 17.71 6.44 -7.00
CA LEU A 470 19.04 6.35 -6.39
C LEU A 470 19.64 4.95 -6.53
N GLU A 471 18.86 3.88 -6.33
CA GLU A 471 19.31 2.49 -6.55
C GLU A 471 19.80 2.27 -7.99
N ALA A 472 19.09 2.83 -8.98
CA ALA A 472 19.47 2.82 -10.39
C ALA A 472 20.65 3.75 -10.75
N GLY A 473 21.15 4.56 -9.82
CA GLY A 473 22.23 5.52 -10.06
C GLY A 473 21.80 6.75 -10.86
N LEU A 474 20.49 7.06 -10.87
CA LEU A 474 19.93 8.18 -11.62
C LEU A 474 19.78 9.43 -10.75
N PRO A 475 20.21 10.59 -11.24
CA PRO A 475 19.74 11.85 -10.70
C PRO A 475 18.26 12.06 -11.01
N VAL A 476 17.61 12.91 -10.20
CA VAL A 476 16.17 13.09 -10.26
C VAL A 476 15.79 14.54 -10.52
N LEU A 477 14.90 14.76 -11.48
CA LEU A 477 14.21 16.05 -11.63
C LEU A 477 12.95 16.04 -10.76
N VAL A 478 12.75 17.10 -9.99
CA VAL A 478 11.64 17.23 -9.05
C VAL A 478 10.92 18.56 -9.26
N SER A 479 9.59 18.60 -9.21
CA SER A 479 8.88 19.89 -9.18
C SER A 479 9.14 20.66 -7.88
N HIS A 480 9.36 21.98 -7.95
CA HIS A 480 9.46 22.85 -6.76
C HIS A 480 8.23 22.77 -5.85
N ARG A 481 7.06 22.46 -6.43
CA ARG A 481 5.80 22.25 -5.70
C ARG A 481 5.88 21.08 -4.70
N ALA A 482 6.75 20.09 -4.93
CA ALA A 482 7.01 19.00 -4.01
C ALA A 482 8.09 19.38 -2.99
N GLU A 483 7.82 20.42 -2.19
CA GLU A 483 8.81 21.15 -1.35
C GLU A 483 9.77 20.22 -0.58
N ALA A 484 9.24 19.24 0.17
CA ALA A 484 10.07 18.30 0.93
C ALA A 484 10.98 17.43 0.05
N THR A 485 10.49 17.02 -1.12
CA THR A 485 11.28 16.21 -2.07
C THR A 485 12.33 17.07 -2.76
N ALA A 486 11.98 18.30 -3.17
CA ALA A 486 12.89 19.28 -3.76
C ALA A 486 14.04 19.60 -2.80
N GLU A 487 13.73 19.98 -1.55
CA GLU A 487 14.74 20.25 -0.52
C GLU A 487 15.64 19.03 -0.28
N PHE A 488 15.05 17.83 -0.26
CA PHE A 488 15.80 16.59 -0.07
C PHE A 488 16.82 16.38 -1.19
N VAL A 489 16.41 16.44 -2.46
CA VAL A 489 17.32 16.13 -3.57
C VAL A 489 18.45 17.16 -3.69
N GLU A 490 18.17 18.44 -3.39
CA GLU A 490 19.16 19.52 -3.41
C GLU A 490 20.15 19.39 -2.24
N ARG A 491 19.64 19.17 -1.02
CA ARG A 491 20.47 18.98 0.19
C ARG A 491 21.43 17.80 0.03
N HIS A 492 21.00 16.75 -0.66
CA HIS A 492 21.80 15.54 -0.88
C HIS A 492 22.61 15.58 -2.19
N GLY A 493 22.44 16.61 -3.02
CA GLY A 493 23.10 16.75 -4.32
C GLY A 493 22.74 15.64 -5.31
N CYS A 494 21.59 14.99 -5.15
CA CYS A 494 21.17 13.82 -5.94
C CYS A 494 20.07 14.13 -6.96
N GLY A 495 19.74 15.40 -7.14
CA GLY A 495 18.74 15.83 -8.11
C GLY A 495 18.71 17.35 -8.27
N LEU A 496 17.73 17.80 -9.03
CA LEU A 496 17.46 19.21 -9.31
C LEU A 496 15.97 19.47 -9.16
N ALA A 497 15.62 20.50 -8.41
CA ALA A 497 14.26 20.99 -8.37
C ALA A 497 14.04 22.00 -9.52
N ILE A 498 12.95 21.86 -10.27
CA ILE A 498 12.55 22.77 -11.36
C ILE A 498 11.16 23.39 -11.14
N SER A 499 10.96 24.62 -11.63
CA SER A 499 9.65 25.27 -11.71
C SER A 499 8.84 24.80 -12.93
N ALA A 500 7.58 25.20 -13.03
CA ALA A 500 6.74 24.92 -14.20
C ALA A 500 7.27 25.63 -15.47
N GLU A 501 7.81 26.83 -15.33
CA GLU A 501 8.43 27.58 -16.42
C GLU A 501 9.70 26.87 -16.91
N GLN A 502 10.53 26.38 -15.97
CA GLN A 502 11.73 25.60 -16.29
C GLN A 502 11.40 24.26 -16.94
N LEU A 503 10.28 23.63 -16.58
CA LEU A 503 9.80 22.42 -17.26
C LEU A 503 9.45 22.69 -18.73
N ARG A 504 8.89 23.87 -19.04
CA ARG A 504 8.57 24.30 -20.43
C ARG A 504 9.80 24.75 -21.22
N ASP A 505 10.95 24.91 -20.56
CA ASP A 505 12.24 25.27 -21.16
C ASP A 505 13.35 24.28 -20.72
N LEU A 506 13.01 23.00 -20.74
CA LEU A 506 13.87 21.94 -20.27
C LEU A 506 15.21 21.84 -21.04
N PRO A 507 15.31 22.12 -22.36
CA PRO A 507 16.58 22.14 -23.08
C PRO A 507 17.61 23.07 -22.44
N ASN A 508 17.21 24.30 -22.10
CA ASN A 508 18.12 25.27 -21.49
C ASN A 508 18.52 24.85 -20.07
N VAL A 509 17.57 24.31 -19.30
CA VAL A 509 17.83 23.78 -17.95
C VAL A 509 18.87 22.65 -18.00
N LEU A 510 18.70 21.68 -18.91
CA LEU A 510 19.58 20.50 -18.98
C LEU A 510 20.95 20.79 -19.60
N GLN A 511 21.05 21.79 -20.49
CA GLN A 511 22.33 22.24 -21.05
C GLN A 511 23.25 22.85 -19.98
N GLY A 512 22.67 23.46 -18.93
CA GLY A 512 23.42 24.11 -17.86
C GLY A 512 23.88 23.19 -16.72
N LEU A 513 23.57 21.89 -16.77
CA LEU A 513 23.84 20.98 -15.65
C LEU A 513 25.30 20.52 -15.56
N ASP A 514 25.83 20.54 -14.34
CA ASP A 514 27.03 19.77 -13.99
C ASP A 514 26.67 18.30 -13.76
N TRP A 515 26.59 17.56 -14.87
CA TRP A 515 26.25 16.14 -14.88
C TRP A 515 27.19 15.28 -14.03
N LEU A 516 28.48 15.62 -13.98
CA LEU A 516 29.47 14.84 -13.24
C LEU A 516 29.25 15.02 -11.73
N ALA A 517 29.09 16.27 -11.26
CA ALA A 517 28.80 16.55 -9.87
C ALA A 517 27.49 15.89 -9.44
N LEU A 518 26.45 15.98 -10.28
CA LEU A 518 25.14 15.43 -10.00
C LEU A 518 25.17 13.89 -9.87
N ARG A 519 25.86 13.18 -10.76
CA ARG A 519 26.03 11.72 -10.66
C ARG A 519 26.85 11.30 -9.45
N LYS A 520 27.94 12.02 -9.14
CA LYS A 520 28.71 11.79 -7.92
C LYS A 520 27.85 11.99 -6.66
N GLY A 521 27.00 13.01 -6.66
CA GLY A 521 26.05 13.28 -5.59
C GLY A 521 25.02 12.17 -5.41
N VAL A 522 24.49 11.60 -6.50
CA VAL A 522 23.61 10.41 -6.44
C VAL A 522 24.29 9.23 -5.77
N LEU A 523 25.52 8.88 -6.18
CA LEU A 523 26.24 7.76 -5.59
C LEU A 523 26.56 8.00 -4.11
N ALA A 524 27.00 9.21 -3.75
CA ALA A 524 27.25 9.58 -2.35
C ALA A 524 25.97 9.55 -1.50
N ALA A 525 24.85 10.04 -2.06
CA ALA A 525 23.55 9.98 -1.41
C ALA A 525 23.08 8.54 -1.23
N ARG A 526 23.20 7.69 -2.25
CA ARG A 526 22.83 6.27 -2.21
C ARG A 526 23.54 5.54 -1.07
N GLU A 527 24.86 5.66 -0.96
CA GLU A 527 25.64 5.00 0.09
C GLU A 527 25.27 5.52 1.49
N ARG A 528 25.26 6.85 1.67
CA ARG A 528 24.97 7.49 2.96
C ARG A 528 23.55 7.22 3.45
N LEU A 529 22.60 7.22 2.52
CA LEU A 529 21.18 7.04 2.81
C LEU A 529 20.77 5.57 2.74
N SER A 530 21.70 4.63 2.54
CA SER A 530 21.38 3.21 2.46
C SER A 530 20.57 2.72 3.66
N MET A 531 19.64 1.78 3.43
CA MET A 531 18.81 1.23 4.49
C MET A 531 19.66 0.61 5.61
N ASP A 532 20.76 -0.06 5.27
CA ASP A 532 21.72 -0.61 6.25
C ASP A 532 22.39 0.48 7.10
N SER A 533 22.69 1.65 6.52
CA SER A 533 23.25 2.78 7.29
C SER A 533 22.21 3.43 8.22
N GLN A 534 20.94 3.35 7.85
CA GLN A 534 19.85 3.99 8.60
C GLN A 534 19.19 3.06 9.62
N VAL A 535 19.26 1.74 9.45
CA VAL A 535 18.49 0.76 10.25
C VAL A 535 18.73 0.85 11.76
N GLN A 536 19.92 1.28 12.20
CA GLN A 536 20.22 1.47 13.62
C GLN A 536 19.33 2.52 14.28
N ARG A 537 18.88 3.54 13.53
CA ARG A 537 17.92 4.55 14.02
C ARG A 537 16.56 3.90 14.30
N LEU A 538 16.09 3.02 13.41
CA LEU A 538 14.84 2.28 13.58
C LEU A 538 14.92 1.29 14.75
N ILE A 539 16.03 0.56 14.88
CA ILE A 539 16.28 -0.35 16.01
C ILE A 539 16.30 0.42 17.33
N GLY A 540 16.99 1.56 17.38
CA GLY A 540 17.01 2.45 18.54
C GLY A 540 15.61 2.94 18.89
N PHE A 541 14.80 3.27 17.88
CA PHE A 541 13.44 3.71 18.05
C PHE A 541 12.51 2.62 18.61
N TYR A 542 12.60 1.37 18.13
CA TYR A 542 11.86 0.24 18.72
C TYR A 542 12.16 0.07 20.20
N ARG A 543 13.46 0.11 20.57
CA ARG A 543 13.90 0.00 21.96
C ARG A 543 13.39 1.16 22.81
N LEU A 544 13.44 2.39 22.28
CA LEU A 544 12.97 3.59 22.96
C LEU A 544 11.48 3.51 23.28
N CYS A 545 10.68 3.12 22.29
CA CYS A 545 9.23 2.99 22.44
C CYS A 545 8.81 1.79 23.31
N GLY A 546 9.68 0.78 23.48
CA GLY A 546 9.43 -0.38 24.35
C GLY A 546 9.77 -0.16 25.82
N GLN A 547 10.39 0.97 26.18
CA GLN A 547 10.65 1.30 27.58
C GLN A 547 9.36 1.72 28.27
N PRO A 548 9.05 1.22 29.48
CA PRO A 548 7.90 1.69 30.24
C PRO A 548 8.00 3.20 30.38
N HIS A 549 7.01 3.94 29.86
CA HIS A 549 6.93 5.36 30.13
C HIS A 549 6.84 5.53 31.65
N LYS A 550 7.95 5.94 32.28
CA LYS A 550 7.92 6.46 33.65
C LYS A 550 6.91 7.59 33.61
N GLN A 551 5.72 7.32 34.13
CA GLN A 551 4.55 8.18 34.05
C GLN A 551 4.95 9.62 34.38
N ALA A 552 5.02 10.47 33.35
CA ALA A 552 4.79 11.89 33.51
C ALA A 552 3.26 12.06 33.56
N THR A 553 2.66 11.51 34.61
CA THR A 553 1.29 11.82 35.01
C THR A 553 1.33 13.21 35.61
N THR A 554 0.72 14.17 34.94
CA THR A 554 -0.24 15.13 35.53
C THR A 554 -0.74 16.07 34.44
N ASP A 555 -2.06 16.04 34.25
CA ASP A 555 -2.93 17.10 33.71
C ASP A 555 -2.83 17.44 32.21
N LEU A 556 -3.54 16.66 31.40
CA LEU A 556 -4.10 17.17 30.13
C LEU A 556 -5.51 17.73 30.41
N PRO A 557 -5.79 19.00 30.11
CA PRO A 557 -7.10 19.59 30.34
C PRO A 557 -8.14 19.03 29.37
N HIS A 558 -9.24 18.52 29.93
CA HIS A 558 -10.46 18.17 29.22
C HIS A 558 -11.13 19.41 28.61
N GLN A 559 -10.71 19.89 27.44
CA GLN A 559 -11.52 20.81 26.63
C GLN A 559 -11.27 20.63 25.13
N LEU A 560 -11.96 19.65 24.53
CA LEU A 560 -12.39 19.70 23.14
C LEU A 560 -13.79 19.07 23.07
N SER A 561 -14.81 19.91 23.16
CA SER A 561 -16.21 19.55 22.87
C SER A 561 -16.66 20.36 21.65
N CYS A 562 -17.03 19.62 20.60
CA CYS A 562 -17.81 19.98 19.40
C CYS A 562 -17.48 21.26 18.64
#